data_AF-E0WU79-F1
#
_entry.id   AF-E0WU79-F1
#
_cell.length_a   1.000
_cell.length_b   1.000
_cell.length_c   1.000
_cell.angle_alpha   90.00
_cell.angle_beta   90.00
_cell.angle_gamma   90.00
#
_symmetry.space_group_name_H-M   'P 1'
#
loop_
_entity.id
_entity.type
_entity.pdbx_description
1 polymer ?
#
loop_
_entity_poly.entity_id
_entity_poly.type
_entity_poly.pdbx_seq_one_letter_code
_entity_poly.pdbx_strand_id
1 'polypeptide(L)'
;MEANADPNGLSLHAHFSILQDAVLSQDPKLIEVLLAHYARDDSADALMEAIQQGNVEMVERLSKIARCRGRFTSIYPRMLSLAENTKNSAQITALLREQQDNLMQFQFDHVMLPTELEENARVPLKPIGSSYRAILYSLNQLHHTSGMELIKNAFILKLQIQAYNDEKRRDTRREETLLILDQQINQALFPPAMTPYITDIIKIAQTRLPLAVELYQMVFNSAPAFQSTLMHFMINAVKENAEVRLVDVKKIYHRIYQTNTDNWDRNYTRDAREQLNKRLLLKLANKSPLSLNFNGQPKSMIKQEVEHQLAVLFEKGHQGMLLSYGSTVQYQNTLNFITKYIHELKGRGITTLCLPLSTRIKALIDMYLQRRSESTIFSLDRSLRKLCITARENDIKIIALAPPGKPQNIVQQGMADNKVLMKLTELSARLLPTEKFLAIYQQQSLLSKPLGSRFLPGIAPLLGLPALTVLSKEEYRIRFGLPQPESTEKIN
;
A
#
# COMPACT_ATOMS: atom_id res chain seq x y z
N MET A 1 -49.38 -28.22 -42.63
CA MET A 1 -50.64 -28.20 -41.86
C MET A 1 -50.28 -28.55 -40.43
N GLU A 2 -50.64 -27.66 -39.52
CA GLU A 2 -50.63 -27.80 -38.06
C GLU A 2 -51.43 -29.07 -37.63
N ALA A 3 -51.37 -29.66 -36.44
CA ALA A 3 -50.91 -29.24 -35.11
C ALA A 3 -50.76 -30.48 -34.20
N ASN A 4 -50.20 -30.24 -33.01
CA ASN A 4 -50.37 -30.94 -31.72
C ASN A 4 -49.43 -32.10 -31.35
N ALA A 5 -48.51 -31.83 -30.42
CA ALA A 5 -48.39 -32.58 -29.16
C ALA A 5 -47.60 -31.79 -28.09
N ASP A 6 -48.34 -31.43 -27.04
CA ASP A 6 -48.03 -31.28 -25.60
C ASP A 6 -46.80 -30.50 -25.07
N PRO A 7 -47.00 -29.56 -24.11
CA PRO A 7 -45.96 -28.81 -23.41
C PRO A 7 -45.69 -29.42 -22.03
N ASN A 8 -44.66 -30.28 -21.90
CA ASN A 8 -43.86 -30.48 -20.68
C ASN A 8 -43.07 -31.79 -20.82
N GLY A 9 -41.78 -31.65 -21.13
CA GLY A 9 -40.89 -32.79 -21.13
C GLY A 9 -39.53 -32.45 -21.71
N LEU A 10 -38.62 -32.03 -20.81
CA LEU A 10 -37.17 -32.08 -20.98
C LEU A 10 -36.51 -31.06 -21.93
N SER A 11 -36.15 -29.91 -21.36
CA SER A 11 -34.87 -29.23 -21.66
C SER A 11 -34.51 -28.32 -20.47
N LEU A 12 -34.28 -28.96 -19.32
CA LEU A 12 -33.41 -28.40 -18.28
C LEU A 12 -31.99 -28.37 -18.87
N HIS A 13 -31.32 -27.22 -18.74
CA HIS A 13 -29.95 -26.88 -19.17
C HIS A 13 -29.83 -26.09 -20.49
N ALA A 14 -29.07 -25.00 -20.39
CA ALA A 14 -28.69 -24.02 -21.42
C ALA A 14 -29.70 -22.88 -21.67
N HIS A 15 -29.84 -21.98 -20.70
CA HIS A 15 -29.99 -20.56 -21.00
C HIS A 15 -28.70 -19.89 -20.51
N PHE A 16 -27.73 -19.72 -21.41
CA PHE A 16 -26.56 -18.90 -21.14
C PHE A 16 -27.00 -17.43 -21.10
N SER A 17 -26.51 -16.69 -20.11
CA SER A 17 -26.82 -15.27 -19.96
C SER A 17 -26.10 -14.45 -21.04
N ILE A 18 -26.77 -13.46 -21.62
CA ILE A 18 -26.26 -12.62 -22.71
C ILE A 18 -24.95 -11.91 -22.31
N LEU A 19 -24.75 -11.65 -21.02
CA LEU A 19 -23.52 -11.07 -20.47
C LEU A 19 -22.38 -12.10 -20.35
N GLN A 20 -22.69 -13.37 -20.10
CA GLN A 20 -21.68 -14.45 -20.10
C GLN A 20 -21.14 -14.69 -21.52
N ASP A 21 -22.01 -14.68 -22.53
CA ASP A 21 -21.61 -14.75 -23.94
C ASP A 21 -20.75 -13.54 -24.35
N ALA A 22 -21.08 -12.35 -23.84
CA ALA A 22 -20.26 -11.16 -24.05
C ALA A 22 -18.88 -11.26 -23.37
N VAL A 23 -18.78 -11.91 -22.21
CA VAL A 23 -17.47 -12.18 -21.57
C VAL A 23 -16.63 -13.16 -22.40
N LEU A 24 -17.24 -14.22 -22.90
CA LEU A 24 -16.60 -15.19 -23.80
C LEU A 24 -16.12 -14.53 -25.11
N SER A 25 -16.78 -13.47 -25.57
CA SER A 25 -16.40 -12.73 -26.79
C SER A 25 -15.15 -11.85 -26.64
N GLN A 26 -14.70 -11.57 -25.42
CA GLN A 26 -13.61 -10.63 -25.11
C GLN A 26 -13.78 -9.19 -25.64
N ASP A 27 -14.98 -8.78 -26.09
CA ASP A 27 -15.23 -7.41 -26.57
C ASP A 27 -15.65 -6.48 -25.41
N PRO A 28 -14.77 -5.55 -24.98
CA PRO A 28 -15.05 -4.67 -23.86
C PRO A 28 -16.11 -3.60 -24.14
N LYS A 29 -16.35 -3.22 -25.41
CA LYS A 29 -17.36 -2.20 -25.76
C LYS A 29 -18.78 -2.78 -25.74
N LEU A 30 -18.92 -4.04 -26.16
CA LEU A 30 -20.20 -4.74 -26.16
C LEU A 30 -20.77 -4.88 -24.73
N ILE A 31 -19.92 -5.19 -23.77
CA ILE A 31 -20.28 -5.27 -22.35
C ILE A 31 -20.64 -3.90 -21.77
N GLU A 32 -19.95 -2.83 -22.17
CA GLU A 32 -20.25 -1.48 -21.69
C GLU A 32 -21.67 -1.04 -22.08
N VAL A 33 -22.11 -1.42 -23.30
CA VAL A 33 -23.46 -1.20 -23.81
C VAL A 33 -24.49 -2.12 -23.12
N LEU A 34 -24.17 -3.41 -22.94
CA LEU A 34 -25.08 -4.37 -22.31
C LEU A 34 -25.28 -4.10 -20.81
N LEU A 35 -24.22 -3.73 -20.08
CA LEU A 35 -24.29 -3.36 -18.67
C LEU A 35 -25.06 -2.05 -18.43
N ALA A 36 -25.08 -1.14 -19.41
CA ALA A 36 -25.90 0.06 -19.35
C ALA A 36 -27.40 -0.22 -19.49
N HIS A 37 -27.80 -1.41 -19.97
CA HIS A 37 -29.20 -1.74 -20.29
C HIS A 37 -29.79 -2.93 -19.50
N TYR A 38 -28.99 -3.91 -19.06
CA TYR A 38 -29.48 -5.23 -18.62
C TYR A 38 -29.02 -5.71 -17.23
N ALA A 39 -28.60 -4.83 -16.32
CA ALA A 39 -28.11 -5.24 -14.99
C ALA A 39 -29.23 -5.75 -14.04
N ARG A 40 -29.73 -6.95 -14.29
CA ARG A 40 -30.47 -7.78 -13.32
C ARG A 40 -29.92 -9.21 -13.45
N ASP A 41 -29.30 -9.71 -12.38
CA ASP A 41 -28.79 -11.08 -12.14
C ASP A 41 -27.56 -11.58 -12.92
N ASP A 42 -27.30 -11.11 -14.14
CA ASP A 42 -26.27 -11.72 -15.01
C ASP A 42 -24.79 -11.34 -14.73
N SER A 43 -24.52 -10.44 -13.78
CA SER A 43 -23.16 -9.88 -13.55
C SER A 43 -22.26 -10.74 -12.65
N ALA A 44 -22.84 -11.61 -11.82
CA ALA A 44 -22.07 -12.51 -10.95
C ALA A 44 -21.47 -13.68 -11.73
N ASP A 45 -22.25 -14.28 -12.64
CA ASP A 45 -21.79 -15.36 -13.52
C ASP A 45 -20.76 -14.87 -14.53
N ALA A 46 -20.98 -13.68 -15.11
CA ALA A 46 -20.02 -13.00 -15.98
C ALA A 46 -18.68 -12.71 -15.28
N LEU A 47 -18.69 -12.35 -13.99
CA LEU A 47 -17.47 -12.15 -13.22
C LEU A 47 -16.74 -13.46 -12.94
N MET A 48 -17.48 -14.52 -12.59
CA MET A 48 -16.92 -15.85 -12.38
C MET A 48 -16.24 -16.37 -13.65
N GLU A 49 -16.83 -16.12 -14.82
CA GLU A 49 -16.27 -16.47 -16.13
C GLU A 49 -15.00 -15.64 -16.44
N ALA A 50 -15.02 -14.33 -16.18
CA ALA A 50 -13.85 -13.47 -16.35
C ALA A 50 -12.65 -13.90 -15.46
N ILE A 51 -12.94 -14.38 -14.25
CA ILE A 51 -11.95 -14.96 -13.34
C ILE A 51 -11.43 -16.30 -13.88
N GLN A 52 -12.30 -17.17 -14.40
CA GLN A 52 -11.91 -18.46 -15.00
C GLN A 52 -10.96 -18.27 -16.20
N GLN A 53 -11.15 -17.21 -16.97
CA GLN A 53 -10.30 -16.87 -18.12
C GLN A 53 -9.01 -16.14 -17.73
N GLY A 54 -8.82 -15.76 -16.45
CA GLY A 54 -7.67 -14.96 -16.00
C GLY A 54 -7.67 -13.53 -16.55
N ASN A 55 -8.83 -13.00 -16.96
CA ASN A 55 -8.94 -11.68 -17.58
C ASN A 55 -9.06 -10.59 -16.51
N VAL A 56 -7.91 -10.17 -15.96
CA VAL A 56 -7.79 -9.23 -14.84
C VAL A 56 -8.47 -7.87 -15.12
N GLU A 57 -8.36 -7.38 -16.36
CA GLU A 57 -9.00 -6.12 -16.76
C GLU A 57 -10.54 -6.21 -16.70
N MET A 58 -11.07 -7.35 -17.10
CA MET A 58 -12.51 -7.63 -17.13
C MET A 58 -13.08 -7.82 -15.72
N VAL A 59 -12.31 -8.45 -14.83
CA VAL A 59 -12.61 -8.55 -13.39
C VAL A 59 -12.65 -7.16 -12.73
N GLU A 60 -11.70 -6.29 -13.06
CA GLU A 60 -11.65 -4.92 -12.51
C GLU A 60 -12.84 -4.06 -12.97
N ARG A 61 -13.35 -4.27 -14.18
CA ARG A 61 -14.50 -3.53 -14.72
C ARG A 61 -15.84 -4.04 -14.15
N LEU A 62 -16.05 -5.36 -14.13
CA LEU A 62 -17.28 -5.97 -13.60
C LEU A 62 -17.45 -5.70 -12.09
N SER A 63 -16.35 -5.68 -11.33
CA SER A 63 -16.37 -5.36 -9.89
C SER A 63 -16.75 -3.90 -9.57
N LYS A 64 -16.55 -2.96 -10.49
CA LYS A 64 -16.96 -1.55 -10.31
C LYS A 64 -18.47 -1.31 -10.47
N ILE A 65 -19.19 -2.26 -11.07
CA ILE A 65 -20.57 -2.07 -11.53
C ILE A 65 -21.58 -2.90 -10.72
N ALA A 66 -21.14 -3.98 -10.04
CA ALA A 66 -22.02 -4.88 -9.30
C ALA A 66 -22.70 -4.20 -8.09
N ARG A 67 -23.99 -3.87 -8.22
CA ARG A 67 -24.87 -3.47 -7.10
C ARG A 67 -25.48 -4.74 -6.48
N CYS A 68 -25.18 -5.02 -5.22
CA CYS A 68 -25.82 -6.13 -4.49
C CYS A 68 -27.31 -5.83 -4.20
N ARG A 69 -28.19 -6.82 -4.42
CA ARG A 69 -29.53 -6.90 -3.81
C ARG A 69 -29.44 -7.68 -2.49
N GLY A 70 -30.17 -7.26 -1.46
CA GLY A 70 -30.43 -8.03 -0.22
C GLY A 70 -29.40 -7.86 0.91
N ARG A 71 -29.66 -8.54 2.06
CA ARG A 71 -28.94 -8.52 3.36
C ARG A 71 -27.42 -8.78 3.32
N PHE A 72 -26.83 -8.94 2.14
CA PHE A 72 -25.44 -9.35 1.95
C PHE A 72 -24.50 -8.14 1.78
N THR A 73 -23.35 -8.17 2.46
CA THR A 73 -22.22 -7.30 2.11
C THR A 73 -21.62 -7.75 0.78
N SER A 74 -21.26 -6.79 -0.06
CA SER A 74 -20.61 -7.02 -1.36
C SER A 74 -19.42 -7.99 -1.21
N ILE A 75 -19.55 -9.15 -1.84
CA ILE A 75 -18.57 -10.25 -1.82
C ILE A 75 -17.31 -9.91 -2.63
N TYR A 76 -17.45 -8.93 -3.52
CA TYR A 76 -16.51 -8.55 -4.57
C TYR A 76 -15.14 -8.05 -4.06
N PRO A 77 -15.02 -7.20 -3.01
CA PRO A 77 -13.72 -6.78 -2.49
C PRO A 77 -12.94 -7.91 -1.80
N ARG A 78 -13.63 -8.86 -1.17
CA ARG A 78 -13.01 -10.04 -0.55
C ARG A 78 -12.51 -11.01 -1.62
N MET A 79 -13.30 -11.22 -2.68
CA MET A 79 -12.92 -12.00 -3.86
C MET A 79 -11.68 -11.43 -4.56
N LEU A 80 -11.61 -10.10 -4.76
CA LEU A 80 -10.45 -9.42 -5.33
C LEU A 80 -9.18 -9.67 -4.50
N SER A 81 -9.28 -9.56 -3.16
CA SER A 81 -8.13 -9.77 -2.26
C SER A 81 -7.60 -11.22 -2.27
N LEU A 82 -8.47 -12.21 -2.49
CA LEU A 82 -8.07 -13.61 -2.59
C LEU A 82 -7.45 -13.91 -3.96
N ALA A 83 -7.97 -13.31 -5.02
CA ALA A 83 -7.43 -13.42 -6.37
C ALA A 83 -6.03 -12.78 -6.50
N GLU A 84 -5.80 -11.63 -5.88
CA GLU A 84 -4.48 -10.96 -5.87
C GLU A 84 -3.38 -11.79 -5.17
N ASN A 85 -3.75 -12.70 -4.27
CA ASN A 85 -2.81 -13.43 -3.42
C ASN A 85 -2.60 -14.91 -3.81
N THR A 86 -3.30 -15.42 -4.84
CA THR A 86 -3.29 -16.85 -5.17
C THR A 86 -2.94 -17.06 -6.65
N LYS A 87 -1.89 -17.83 -6.94
CA LYS A 87 -1.40 -18.05 -8.33
C LYS A 87 -2.17 -19.13 -9.12
N ASN A 88 -3.12 -19.82 -8.49
CA ASN A 88 -3.77 -21.00 -9.06
C ASN A 88 -5.31 -20.85 -9.03
N SER A 89 -5.90 -20.73 -10.22
CA SER A 89 -7.34 -20.53 -10.43
C SER A 89 -8.20 -21.65 -9.85
N ALA A 90 -7.71 -22.90 -9.81
CA ALA A 90 -8.44 -24.06 -9.27
C ALA A 90 -8.55 -24.05 -7.73
N GLN A 91 -7.51 -23.57 -7.04
CA GLN A 91 -7.55 -23.37 -5.59
C GLN A 91 -8.45 -22.19 -5.22
N ILE A 92 -8.48 -21.14 -6.06
CA ILE A 92 -9.43 -20.04 -5.93
C ILE A 92 -10.85 -20.59 -6.06
N THR A 93 -11.17 -21.47 -7.01
CA THR A 93 -12.53 -22.03 -7.17
C THR A 93 -12.97 -22.92 -5.99
N ALA A 94 -12.04 -23.69 -5.41
CA ALA A 94 -12.32 -24.52 -4.23
C ALA A 94 -12.55 -23.67 -2.97
N LEU A 95 -11.69 -22.68 -2.73
CA LEU A 95 -11.89 -21.67 -1.70
C LEU A 95 -13.15 -20.86 -1.94
N LEU A 96 -13.50 -20.57 -3.19
CA LEU A 96 -14.72 -19.84 -3.54
C LEU A 96 -15.97 -20.65 -3.24
N ARG A 97 -16.02 -21.96 -3.51
CA ARG A 97 -17.17 -22.81 -3.11
C ARG A 97 -17.27 -22.96 -1.59
N GLU A 98 -16.14 -23.16 -0.90
CA GLU A 98 -16.09 -23.23 0.56
C GLU A 98 -16.45 -21.88 1.23
N GLN A 99 -16.14 -20.77 0.57
CA GLN A 99 -16.42 -19.43 1.05
C GLN A 99 -17.74 -18.87 0.53
N GLN A 100 -18.36 -19.46 -0.51
CA GLN A 100 -19.72 -19.16 -0.99
C GLN A 100 -20.75 -19.44 0.11
N ASP A 101 -20.51 -20.52 0.87
CA ASP A 101 -21.26 -20.86 2.08
C ASP A 101 -20.92 -19.96 3.29
N ASN A 102 -19.76 -19.27 3.26
CA ASN A 102 -19.30 -18.33 4.29
C ASN A 102 -19.38 -16.83 3.85
N LEU A 103 -20.13 -16.53 2.78
CA LEU A 103 -20.39 -15.17 2.30
C LEU A 103 -21.33 -14.48 3.27
N MET A 104 -20.79 -13.86 4.31
CA MET A 104 -21.48 -12.90 5.18
C MET A 104 -23.00 -13.02 5.23
N GLN A 105 -23.47 -14.13 5.77
CA GLN A 105 -24.54 -14.00 6.73
C GLN A 105 -23.86 -13.40 7.97
N PHE A 106 -23.85 -12.07 8.09
CA PHE A 106 -23.98 -11.58 9.45
C PHE A 106 -25.29 -12.18 9.93
N GLN A 107 -25.23 -13.19 10.80
CA GLN A 107 -26.42 -13.89 11.25
C GLN A 107 -27.15 -13.04 12.30
N PHE A 108 -27.57 -11.84 11.89
CA PHE A 108 -28.50 -11.02 12.65
C PHE A 108 -29.90 -11.64 12.69
N ASP A 109 -30.14 -12.71 11.92
CA ASP A 109 -31.37 -13.51 12.00
C ASP A 109 -31.59 -14.11 13.41
N HIS A 110 -30.51 -14.30 14.19
CA HIS A 110 -30.56 -14.77 15.58
C HIS A 110 -30.53 -13.62 16.61
N VAL A 111 -30.49 -12.37 16.17
CA VAL A 111 -30.58 -11.19 17.04
C VAL A 111 -32.05 -10.86 17.24
N MET A 112 -32.43 -10.60 18.48
CA MET A 112 -33.84 -10.44 18.85
C MET A 112 -34.53 -9.34 18.02
N LEU A 113 -35.83 -9.50 17.81
CA LEU A 113 -36.65 -8.52 17.11
C LEU A 113 -37.02 -7.33 18.03
N PRO A 114 -37.36 -6.15 17.47
CA PRO A 114 -37.84 -5.03 18.27
C PRO A 114 -39.03 -5.37 19.17
N THR A 115 -39.97 -6.19 18.69
CA THR A 115 -41.13 -6.67 19.46
C THR A 115 -40.71 -7.53 20.65
N GLU A 116 -39.77 -8.44 20.47
CA GLU A 116 -39.23 -9.28 21.53
C GLU A 116 -38.48 -8.45 22.58
N LEU A 117 -37.75 -7.41 22.15
CA LEU A 117 -37.09 -6.49 23.06
C LEU A 117 -38.11 -5.70 23.91
N GLU A 118 -39.19 -5.21 23.31
CA GLU A 118 -40.27 -4.50 24.02
C GLU A 118 -40.97 -5.40 25.06
N GLU A 119 -41.25 -6.65 24.69
CA GLU A 119 -41.90 -7.62 25.57
C GLU A 119 -41.01 -8.02 26.75
N ASN A 120 -39.76 -8.38 26.47
CA ASN A 120 -38.83 -8.88 27.48
C ASN A 120 -38.38 -7.78 28.45
N ALA A 121 -38.23 -6.55 27.96
CA ALA A 121 -37.77 -5.41 28.75
C ALA A 121 -38.93 -4.54 29.30
N ARG A 122 -40.18 -5.01 29.20
CA ARG A 122 -41.36 -4.28 29.68
C ARG A 122 -41.27 -4.03 31.19
N VAL A 123 -41.37 -2.76 31.57
CA VAL A 123 -41.46 -2.33 32.98
C VAL A 123 -42.88 -1.79 33.20
N PRO A 124 -43.70 -2.43 34.06
CA PRO A 124 -45.07 -2.00 34.32
C PRO A 124 -45.13 -0.50 34.68
N LEU A 125 -46.10 0.21 34.11
CA LEU A 125 -46.39 1.63 34.40
C LEU A 125 -45.25 2.62 34.07
N LYS A 126 -44.14 2.16 33.47
CA LYS A 126 -43.04 3.03 33.06
C LYS A 126 -43.09 3.28 31.55
N PRO A 127 -43.29 4.54 31.10
CA PRO A 127 -43.30 4.83 29.68
C PRO A 127 -41.93 4.57 29.04
N ILE A 128 -41.96 4.31 27.74
CA ILE A 128 -40.75 4.16 26.92
C ILE A 128 -40.14 5.56 26.70
N GLY A 129 -38.98 5.80 27.33
CA GLY A 129 -38.21 7.04 27.21
C GLY A 129 -37.46 7.17 25.87
N SER A 130 -36.94 8.36 25.57
CA SER A 130 -36.24 8.65 24.31
C SER A 130 -35.02 7.75 24.06
N SER A 131 -34.18 7.51 25.08
CA SER A 131 -33.00 6.63 24.96
C SER A 131 -33.40 5.21 24.53
N TYR A 132 -34.44 4.65 25.15
CA TYR A 132 -34.92 3.29 24.83
C TYR A 132 -35.64 3.23 23.47
N ARG A 133 -36.36 4.29 23.06
CA ARG A 133 -36.91 4.39 21.68
C ARG A 133 -35.83 4.39 20.62
N ALA A 134 -34.71 5.07 20.86
CA ALA A 134 -33.59 5.10 19.92
C ALA A 134 -32.99 3.70 19.71
N ILE A 135 -32.88 2.91 20.78
CA ILE A 135 -32.46 1.49 20.71
C ILE A 135 -33.42 0.68 19.85
N LEU A 136 -34.73 0.78 20.11
CA LEU A 136 -35.76 0.08 19.33
C LEU A 136 -35.72 0.44 17.84
N TYR A 137 -35.54 1.73 17.54
CA TYR A 137 -35.39 2.21 16.17
C TYR A 137 -34.15 1.62 15.50
N SER A 138 -32.98 1.67 16.14
CA SER A 138 -31.73 1.13 15.59
C SER A 138 -31.77 -0.40 15.43
N LEU A 139 -32.42 -1.11 16.37
CA LEU A 139 -32.65 -2.54 16.25
C LEU A 139 -33.57 -2.86 15.05
N ASN A 140 -34.60 -2.05 14.82
CA ASN A 140 -35.43 -2.19 13.63
C ASN A 140 -34.61 -1.94 12.35
N GLN A 141 -33.75 -0.92 12.33
CA GLN A 141 -32.86 -0.65 11.19
C GLN A 141 -31.88 -1.79 10.94
N LEU A 142 -31.37 -2.44 11.98
CA LEU A 142 -30.48 -3.60 11.87
C LEU A 142 -31.12 -4.73 11.04
N HIS A 143 -32.41 -5.00 11.24
CA HIS A 143 -33.14 -6.07 10.54
C HIS A 143 -33.56 -5.72 9.10
N HIS A 144 -33.55 -4.43 8.74
CA HIS A 144 -34.04 -3.91 7.45
C HIS A 144 -32.93 -3.32 6.56
N THR A 145 -31.69 -3.25 7.03
CA THR A 145 -30.56 -2.72 6.27
C THR A 145 -29.59 -3.83 5.86
N SER A 146 -28.71 -3.52 4.91
CA SER A 146 -27.70 -4.44 4.40
C SER A 146 -26.37 -3.73 4.16
N GLY A 147 -25.32 -4.52 3.89
CA GLY A 147 -24.03 -3.97 3.50
C GLY A 147 -23.37 -3.11 4.59
N MET A 148 -22.82 -1.96 4.17
CA MET A 148 -22.13 -1.03 5.08
C MET A 148 -23.09 -0.35 6.07
N GLU A 149 -24.34 -0.09 5.67
CA GLU A 149 -25.34 0.51 6.56
C GLU A 149 -25.76 -0.45 7.67
N LEU A 150 -25.81 -1.77 7.41
CA LEU A 150 -26.03 -2.78 8.44
C LEU A 150 -24.93 -2.73 9.52
N ILE A 151 -23.65 -2.70 9.10
CA ILE A 151 -22.50 -2.62 10.01
C ILE A 151 -22.59 -1.35 10.86
N LYS A 152 -22.85 -0.22 10.20
CA LYS A 152 -23.01 1.08 10.86
C LYS A 152 -24.16 1.07 11.88
N ASN A 153 -25.31 0.51 11.53
CA ASN A 153 -26.46 0.39 12.43
C ASN A 153 -26.15 -0.53 13.63
N ALA A 154 -25.39 -1.61 13.42
CA ALA A 154 -24.92 -2.46 14.51
C ALA A 154 -24.02 -1.68 15.48
N PHE A 155 -23.07 -0.89 14.98
CA PHE A 155 -22.25 -0.02 15.82
C PHE A 155 -23.07 1.04 16.55
N ILE A 156 -24.02 1.71 15.88
CA ILE A 156 -24.92 2.69 16.52
C ILE A 156 -25.70 2.03 17.66
N LEU A 157 -26.27 0.86 17.42
CA LEU A 157 -27.05 0.12 18.42
C LEU A 157 -26.18 -0.24 19.64
N LYS A 158 -24.94 -0.73 19.42
CA LYS A 158 -24.00 -1.00 20.53
C LYS A 158 -23.69 0.25 21.35
N LEU A 159 -23.47 1.39 20.70
CA LEU A 159 -23.19 2.65 21.39
C LEU A 159 -24.39 3.14 22.20
N GLN A 160 -25.61 2.96 21.68
CA GLN A 160 -26.85 3.32 22.39
C GLN A 160 -27.09 2.40 23.60
N ILE A 161 -26.85 1.09 23.46
CA ILE A 161 -26.94 0.13 24.57
C ILE A 161 -25.95 0.50 25.67
N GLN A 162 -24.68 0.79 25.29
CA GLN A 162 -23.67 1.21 26.25
C GLN A 162 -24.05 2.50 26.96
N ALA A 163 -24.48 3.52 26.22
CA ALA A 163 -24.90 4.80 26.80
C ALA A 163 -26.08 4.63 27.77
N TYR A 164 -27.07 3.80 27.44
CA TYR A 164 -28.21 3.49 28.30
C TYR A 164 -27.75 2.78 29.59
N ASN A 165 -26.83 1.82 29.45
CA ASN A 165 -26.27 1.08 30.58
C ASN A 165 -25.35 1.94 31.46
N ASP A 166 -24.84 3.07 30.98
CA ASP A 166 -24.04 3.99 31.78
C ASP A 166 -24.89 4.99 32.61
N GLU A 167 -26.20 5.11 32.36
CA GLU A 167 -27.09 6.05 33.06
C GLU A 167 -27.27 5.72 34.55
N LYS A 168 -27.45 6.72 35.43
CA LYS A 168 -27.56 6.53 36.90
C LYS A 168 -28.92 6.01 37.40
N ARG A 169 -29.97 6.02 36.57
CA ARG A 169 -31.34 5.60 36.95
C ARG A 169 -31.82 4.48 36.03
N ARG A 170 -31.34 3.26 36.27
CA ARG A 170 -31.61 2.08 35.43
C ARG A 170 -32.73 1.20 35.99
N ASP A 171 -33.49 0.58 35.08
CA ASP A 171 -34.36 -0.55 35.42
C ASP A 171 -33.59 -1.86 35.19
N THR A 172 -33.44 -2.68 36.22
CA THR A 172 -32.67 -3.93 36.17
C THR A 172 -33.12 -4.86 35.04
N ARG A 173 -34.43 -4.97 34.81
CA ARG A 173 -34.99 -5.80 33.74
C ARG A 173 -34.61 -5.33 32.33
N ARG A 174 -34.54 -4.01 32.11
CA ARG A 174 -34.12 -3.45 30.82
C ARG A 174 -32.62 -3.67 30.61
N GLU A 175 -31.83 -3.48 31.67
CA GLU A 175 -30.39 -3.73 31.64
C GLU A 175 -30.07 -5.20 31.30
N GLU A 176 -30.70 -6.17 31.97
CA GLU A 176 -30.54 -7.60 31.66
C GLU A 176 -30.88 -7.94 30.21
N THR A 177 -32.01 -7.42 29.71
CA THR A 177 -32.43 -7.67 28.32
C THR A 177 -31.47 -7.02 27.31
N LEU A 178 -30.99 -5.81 27.59
CA LEU A 178 -30.03 -5.11 26.73
C LEU A 178 -28.63 -5.75 26.76
N LEU A 179 -28.25 -6.40 27.87
CA LEU A 179 -27.02 -7.21 27.93
C LEU A 179 -27.13 -8.44 27.03
N ILE A 180 -28.28 -9.12 27.01
CA ILE A 180 -28.53 -10.24 26.08
C ILE A 180 -28.45 -9.77 24.63
N LEU A 181 -29.11 -8.65 24.32
CA LEU A 181 -29.03 -8.04 22.98
C LEU A 181 -27.58 -7.69 22.60
N ASP A 182 -26.80 -7.10 23.52
CA ASP A 182 -25.39 -6.76 23.26
C ASP A 182 -24.56 -8.02 22.93
N GLN A 183 -24.79 -9.11 23.65
CA GLN A 183 -24.14 -10.40 23.40
C GLN A 183 -24.51 -10.98 22.03
N GLN A 184 -25.79 -10.95 21.66
CA GLN A 184 -26.25 -11.39 20.34
C GLN A 184 -25.61 -10.57 19.22
N ILE A 185 -25.56 -9.24 19.37
CA ILE A 185 -24.87 -8.36 18.40
C ILE A 185 -23.38 -8.69 18.36
N ASN A 186 -22.73 -8.97 19.48
CA ASN A 186 -21.31 -9.33 19.50
C ASN A 186 -21.04 -10.62 18.72
N GLN A 187 -21.87 -11.64 18.91
CA GLN A 187 -21.76 -12.92 18.20
C GLN A 187 -22.01 -12.76 16.70
N ALA A 188 -22.99 -11.93 16.33
CA ALA A 188 -23.30 -11.67 14.92
C ALA A 188 -22.22 -10.82 14.23
N LEU A 189 -21.72 -9.78 14.91
CA LEU A 189 -20.81 -8.79 14.33
C LEU A 189 -19.34 -9.17 14.45
N PHE A 190 -18.89 -9.88 15.49
CA PHE A 190 -17.47 -10.12 15.71
C PHE A 190 -17.15 -11.62 15.69
N PRO A 191 -16.49 -12.10 14.62
CA PRO A 191 -15.92 -13.45 14.62
C PRO A 191 -14.97 -13.66 15.81
N PRO A 192 -14.74 -14.91 16.25
CA PRO A 192 -13.87 -15.19 17.41
C PRO A 192 -12.47 -14.55 17.34
N ALA A 193 -11.91 -14.42 16.14
CA ALA A 193 -10.61 -13.76 15.90
C ALA A 193 -10.62 -12.24 16.17
N MET A 194 -11.80 -11.62 16.26
CA MET A 194 -12.01 -10.19 16.50
C MET A 194 -12.35 -9.85 17.95
N THR A 195 -12.72 -10.85 18.76
CA THR A 195 -13.10 -10.67 20.17
C THR A 195 -12.12 -9.83 20.99
N PRO A 196 -10.78 -10.00 20.88
CA PRO A 196 -9.83 -9.18 21.64
C PRO A 196 -9.88 -7.68 21.32
N TYR A 197 -10.42 -7.31 20.16
CA TYR A 197 -10.41 -5.94 19.65
C TYR A 197 -11.74 -5.21 19.81
N ILE A 198 -12.81 -5.88 20.26
CA ILE A 198 -14.16 -5.29 20.37
C ILE A 198 -14.11 -3.99 21.16
N THR A 199 -13.52 -4.00 22.35
CA THR A 199 -13.42 -2.82 23.22
C THR A 199 -12.72 -1.65 22.54
N ASP A 200 -11.64 -1.91 21.80
CA ASP A 200 -10.87 -0.87 21.11
C ASP A 200 -11.65 -0.28 19.93
N ILE A 201 -12.30 -1.12 19.12
CA ILE A 201 -13.10 -0.66 17.98
C ILE A 201 -14.31 0.14 18.46
N ILE A 202 -14.96 -0.28 19.55
CA ILE A 202 -16.08 0.46 20.14
C ILE A 202 -15.62 1.82 20.68
N LYS A 203 -14.46 1.91 21.34
CA LYS A 203 -13.87 3.19 21.74
C LYS A 203 -13.57 4.11 20.55
N ILE A 204 -13.11 3.56 19.44
CA ILE A 204 -12.94 4.34 18.20
C ILE A 204 -14.31 4.80 17.69
N ALA A 205 -15.32 3.92 17.68
CA ALA A 205 -16.66 4.24 17.21
C ALA A 205 -17.36 5.35 18.03
N GLN A 206 -17.13 5.39 19.35
CA GLN A 206 -17.65 6.43 20.24
C GLN A 206 -17.24 7.85 19.81
N THR A 207 -16.04 8.00 19.25
CA THR A 207 -15.50 9.31 18.84
C THR A 207 -15.54 9.53 17.33
N ARG A 208 -15.43 8.45 16.55
CA ARG A 208 -15.25 8.47 15.10
C ARG A 208 -15.95 7.26 14.45
N LEU A 209 -17.28 7.20 14.58
CA LEU A 209 -18.11 6.10 14.03
C LEU A 209 -17.80 5.76 12.55
N PRO A 210 -17.73 6.72 11.60
CA PRO A 210 -17.42 6.39 10.21
C PRO A 210 -16.08 5.68 10.02
N LEU A 211 -15.05 6.11 10.78
CA LEU A 211 -13.72 5.50 10.73
C LEU A 211 -13.72 4.07 11.31
N ALA A 212 -14.47 3.83 12.39
CA ALA A 212 -14.60 2.50 12.98
C ALA A 212 -15.27 1.52 12.02
N VAL A 213 -16.33 1.95 11.33
CA VAL A 213 -17.02 1.16 10.31
C VAL A 213 -16.09 0.84 9.13
N GLU A 214 -15.36 1.85 8.62
CA GLU A 214 -14.40 1.65 7.52
C GLU A 214 -13.27 0.69 7.92
N LEU A 215 -12.71 0.84 9.13
CA LEU A 215 -11.66 -0.03 9.67
C LEU A 215 -12.16 -1.46 9.79
N TYR A 216 -13.32 -1.65 10.41
CA TYR A 216 -13.91 -2.97 10.59
C TYR A 216 -14.12 -3.65 9.23
N GLN A 217 -14.74 -2.95 8.28
CA GLN A 217 -15.01 -3.49 6.96
C GLN A 217 -13.73 -3.80 6.17
N MET A 218 -12.71 -2.93 6.25
CA MET A 218 -11.44 -3.13 5.55
C MET A 218 -10.71 -4.38 6.04
N VAL A 219 -10.74 -4.62 7.36
CA VAL A 219 -10.17 -5.84 7.95
C VAL A 219 -11.00 -7.05 7.56
N PHE A 220 -12.31 -6.96 7.70
CA PHE A 220 -13.22 -8.06 7.41
C PHE A 220 -13.12 -8.54 5.95
N ASN A 221 -12.96 -7.60 5.01
CA ASN A 221 -12.78 -7.91 3.59
C ASN A 221 -11.41 -8.52 3.26
N SER A 222 -10.50 -8.63 4.23
CA SER A 222 -9.19 -9.27 4.02
C SER A 222 -9.27 -10.77 4.33
N ALA A 223 -8.32 -11.55 3.81
CA ALA A 223 -8.32 -13.00 4.01
C ALA A 223 -8.33 -13.38 5.52
N PRO A 224 -9.16 -14.36 5.95
CA PRO A 224 -9.34 -14.72 7.36
C PRO A 224 -8.05 -14.88 8.17
N ALA A 225 -7.02 -15.50 7.58
CA ALA A 225 -5.72 -15.71 8.20
C ALA A 225 -4.99 -14.43 8.64
N PHE A 226 -5.29 -13.29 8.01
CA PHE A 226 -4.64 -12.01 8.31
C PHE A 226 -5.48 -11.08 9.17
N GLN A 227 -6.79 -11.32 9.30
CA GLN A 227 -7.72 -10.35 9.84
C GLN A 227 -7.34 -9.88 11.26
N SER A 228 -7.04 -10.80 12.19
CA SER A 228 -6.63 -10.45 13.55
C SER A 228 -5.38 -9.57 13.57
N THR A 229 -4.33 -9.97 12.84
CA THR A 229 -3.08 -9.20 12.79
C THR A 229 -3.24 -7.84 12.12
N LEU A 230 -4.07 -7.75 11.07
CA LEU A 230 -4.40 -6.50 10.39
C LEU A 230 -5.25 -5.59 11.30
N MET A 231 -6.22 -6.15 12.02
CA MET A 231 -7.04 -5.42 13.01
C MET A 231 -6.15 -4.76 14.05
N HIS A 232 -5.27 -5.53 14.67
CA HIS A 232 -4.32 -5.03 15.66
C HIS A 232 -3.43 -3.91 15.08
N PHE A 233 -2.90 -4.10 13.87
CA PHE A 233 -2.06 -3.10 13.21
C PHE A 233 -2.83 -1.80 12.92
N MET A 234 -4.05 -1.90 12.43
CA MET A 234 -4.89 -0.73 12.09
C MET A 234 -5.36 0.02 13.34
N ILE A 235 -5.75 -0.68 14.41
CA ILE A 235 -6.12 -0.06 15.68
C ILE A 235 -4.95 0.75 16.25
N ASN A 236 -3.74 0.18 16.26
CA ASN A 236 -2.56 0.89 16.75
C ASN A 236 -2.26 2.13 15.89
N ALA A 237 -2.38 2.02 14.57
CA ALA A 237 -2.22 3.15 13.66
C ALA A 237 -3.23 4.29 13.93
N VAL A 238 -4.49 3.95 14.21
CA VAL A 238 -5.58 4.90 14.51
C VAL A 238 -5.43 5.54 15.89
N LYS A 239 -4.87 4.80 16.87
CA LYS A 239 -4.55 5.31 18.21
C LYS A 239 -3.40 6.31 18.17
N GLU A 240 -2.39 6.05 17.35
CA GLU A 240 -1.20 6.89 17.25
C GLU A 240 -1.36 8.11 16.32
N ASN A 241 -2.32 8.08 15.38
CA ASN A 241 -2.56 9.17 14.46
C ASN A 241 -4.06 9.38 14.19
N ALA A 242 -4.58 10.53 14.61
CA ALA A 242 -6.00 10.87 14.47
C ALA A 242 -6.45 11.05 13.00
N GLU A 243 -5.54 11.46 12.11
CA GLU A 243 -5.83 11.75 10.69
C GLU A 243 -5.38 10.63 9.74
N VAL A 244 -5.24 9.41 10.26
CA VAL A 244 -4.70 8.30 9.47
C VAL A 244 -5.65 7.86 8.35
N ARG A 245 -5.13 7.69 7.13
CA ARG A 245 -5.85 7.06 6.02
C ARG A 245 -5.67 5.55 6.08
N LEU A 246 -6.76 4.82 6.34
CA LEU A 246 -6.73 3.36 6.53
C LEU A 246 -6.18 2.59 5.34
N VAL A 247 -6.47 3.05 4.11
CA VAL A 247 -5.92 2.45 2.88
C VAL A 247 -4.39 2.49 2.87
N ASP A 248 -3.78 3.59 3.32
CA ASP A 248 -2.33 3.73 3.37
C ASP A 248 -1.73 2.85 4.48
N VAL A 249 -2.42 2.71 5.61
CA VAL A 249 -2.03 1.77 6.68
C VAL A 249 -2.04 0.33 6.17
N LYS A 250 -3.10 -0.09 5.47
CA LYS A 250 -3.19 -1.43 4.89
C LYS A 250 -2.08 -1.70 3.87
N LYS A 251 -1.70 -0.72 3.04
CA LYS A 251 -0.54 -0.83 2.14
C LYS A 251 0.77 -1.06 2.92
N ILE A 252 0.97 -0.38 4.05
CA ILE A 252 2.16 -0.58 4.89
C ILE A 252 2.14 -1.95 5.56
N TYR A 253 0.98 -2.40 6.04
CA TYR A 253 0.82 -3.75 6.55
C TYR A 253 1.24 -4.79 5.50
N HIS A 254 0.70 -4.72 4.27
CA HIS A 254 1.11 -5.65 3.21
C HIS A 254 2.60 -5.55 2.90
N ARG A 255 3.22 -4.38 3.01
CA ARG A 255 4.67 -4.28 2.86
C ARG A 255 5.42 -5.10 3.90
N ILE A 256 5.06 -4.96 5.16
CA ILE A 256 5.74 -5.66 6.27
C ILE A 256 5.48 -7.17 6.23
N TYR A 257 4.28 -7.59 5.84
CA TYR A 257 3.84 -8.97 5.99
C TYR A 257 3.90 -9.80 4.70
N GLN A 258 3.87 -9.16 3.52
CA GLN A 258 3.72 -9.84 2.22
C GLN A 258 4.80 -9.50 1.19
N THR A 259 5.64 -8.47 1.40
CA THR A 259 6.74 -8.19 0.44
C THR A 259 7.74 -9.33 0.44
N ASN A 260 7.96 -9.93 -0.74
CA ASN A 260 9.09 -10.82 -0.95
C ASN A 260 10.32 -9.99 -1.33
N THR A 261 11.31 -9.92 -0.43
CA THR A 261 12.62 -9.28 -0.70
C THR A 261 13.70 -10.28 -1.08
N ASP A 262 13.40 -11.58 -1.18
CA ASP A 262 14.38 -12.65 -1.39
C ASP A 262 15.22 -12.40 -2.64
N ASN A 263 14.61 -11.91 -3.71
CA ASN A 263 15.34 -11.61 -4.94
C ASN A 263 16.34 -10.47 -4.75
N TRP A 264 15.97 -9.45 -3.97
CA TRP A 264 16.87 -8.37 -3.64
C TRP A 264 17.97 -8.87 -2.69
N ASP A 265 17.62 -9.67 -1.68
CA ASP A 265 18.55 -10.21 -0.70
C ASP A 265 19.61 -11.10 -1.36
N ARG A 266 19.22 -11.98 -2.30
CA ARG A 266 20.16 -12.80 -3.08
C ARG A 266 21.17 -11.97 -3.87
N ASN A 267 20.79 -10.77 -4.31
CA ASN A 267 21.62 -9.92 -5.15
C ASN A 267 22.47 -8.92 -4.36
N TYR A 268 22.07 -8.59 -3.13
CA TYR A 268 22.61 -7.43 -2.41
C TYR A 268 22.85 -7.67 -0.92
N THR A 269 22.76 -8.89 -0.40
CA THR A 269 23.13 -9.18 1.01
C THR A 269 24.29 -10.15 1.12
N ARG A 270 24.89 -10.22 2.32
CA ARG A 270 26.00 -11.13 2.68
C ARG A 270 27.09 -11.17 1.59
N ASP A 271 27.34 -12.35 1.03
CA ASP A 271 28.39 -12.60 0.02
C ASP A 271 28.17 -11.78 -1.25
N ALA A 272 26.93 -11.60 -1.69
CA ALA A 272 26.62 -10.82 -2.89
C ALA A 272 26.99 -9.34 -2.71
N ARG A 273 26.78 -8.79 -1.51
CA ARG A 273 27.26 -7.45 -1.14
C ARG A 273 28.79 -7.38 -1.16
N GLU A 274 29.48 -8.37 -0.60
CA GLU A 274 30.93 -8.37 -0.56
C GLU A 274 31.53 -8.50 -1.97
N GLN A 275 30.95 -9.35 -2.81
CA GLN A 275 31.33 -9.50 -4.21
C GLN A 275 31.08 -8.20 -4.99
N LEU A 276 29.93 -7.54 -4.80
CA LEU A 276 29.65 -6.25 -5.42
C LEU A 276 30.67 -5.19 -4.98
N ASN A 277 30.95 -5.08 -3.68
CA ASN A 277 31.96 -4.14 -3.17
C ASN A 277 33.37 -4.46 -3.70
N LYS A 278 33.75 -5.75 -3.82
CA LYS A 278 35.02 -6.17 -4.44
C LYS A 278 35.11 -5.81 -5.92
N ARG A 279 33.99 -5.86 -6.65
CA ARG A 279 33.92 -5.48 -8.07
C ARG A 279 33.94 -3.98 -8.29
N LEU A 280 33.34 -3.22 -7.37
CA LEU A 280 33.39 -1.75 -7.38
C LEU A 280 34.82 -1.23 -7.20
N LEU A 281 35.67 -1.98 -6.50
CA LEU A 281 37.10 -1.70 -6.44
C LEU A 281 37.76 -2.08 -7.76
N LEU A 282 38.43 -1.12 -8.41
CA LEU A 282 39.29 -1.42 -9.54
C LEU A 282 40.48 -2.28 -9.06
N LYS A 283 40.50 -3.58 -9.38
CA LYS A 283 41.71 -4.40 -9.22
C LYS A 283 42.71 -4.00 -10.30
N LEU A 284 43.62 -3.09 -9.98
CA LEU A 284 44.80 -2.81 -10.80
C LEU A 284 45.75 -4.02 -10.73
N ALA A 285 45.45 -5.06 -11.50
CA ALA A 285 46.50 -5.99 -11.94
C ALA A 285 47.39 -5.18 -12.88
N ASN A 286 48.59 -4.87 -12.41
CA ASN A 286 49.62 -4.03 -13.02
C ASN A 286 49.49 -2.53 -12.74
N LYS A 287 50.32 -2.08 -11.78
CA LYS A 287 50.76 -0.69 -11.60
C LYS A 287 51.54 -0.22 -12.85
N SER A 288 50.90 -0.09 -14.00
CA SER A 288 51.46 0.68 -15.10
C SER A 288 51.07 2.16 -14.85
N PRO A 289 52.01 3.05 -14.51
CA PRO A 289 51.70 4.38 -13.96
C PRO A 289 51.03 5.37 -14.94
N LEU A 290 50.70 4.97 -16.18
CA LEU A 290 50.31 5.89 -17.24
C LEU A 290 49.28 5.26 -18.18
N SER A 291 48.03 5.14 -17.73
CA SER A 291 46.89 4.98 -18.64
C SER A 291 46.60 6.35 -19.29
N LEU A 292 47.31 6.64 -20.37
CA LEU A 292 47.22 7.89 -21.13
C LEU A 292 45.88 7.93 -21.91
N ASN A 293 45.28 9.11 -22.03
CA ASN A 293 44.22 9.34 -23.02
C ASN A 293 44.82 9.38 -24.44
N PHE A 294 43.97 9.46 -25.48
CA PHE A 294 44.40 9.58 -26.89
C PHE A 294 45.33 10.78 -27.17
N ASN A 295 45.45 11.72 -26.23
CA ASN A 295 46.28 12.92 -26.32
C ASN A 295 47.56 12.82 -25.47
N GLY A 296 47.93 11.63 -24.98
CA GLY A 296 49.16 11.43 -24.21
C GLY A 296 49.15 12.04 -22.82
N GLN A 297 47.99 12.37 -22.25
CA GLN A 297 47.87 12.86 -20.86
C GLN A 297 47.38 11.76 -19.91
N PRO A 298 47.90 11.70 -18.66
CA PRO A 298 47.42 10.75 -17.67
C PRO A 298 45.93 10.98 -17.42
N LYS A 299 45.08 9.99 -17.67
CA LYS A 299 43.74 10.03 -17.12
C LYS A 299 43.88 10.02 -15.58
N SER A 300 43.26 10.99 -14.90
CA SER A 300 43.19 10.99 -13.44
C SER A 300 42.74 9.61 -12.95
N MET A 301 43.53 8.92 -12.13
CA MET A 301 43.19 7.57 -11.64
C MET A 301 41.81 7.54 -10.96
N ILE A 302 41.43 8.63 -10.31
CA ILE A 302 40.11 8.79 -9.67
C ILE A 302 38.99 8.79 -10.72
N LYS A 303 39.19 9.38 -11.89
CA LYS A 303 38.20 9.37 -12.97
C LYS A 303 38.00 7.96 -13.53
N GLN A 304 39.08 7.19 -13.70
CA GLN A 304 38.99 5.79 -14.15
C GLN A 304 38.27 4.90 -13.14
N GLU A 305 38.57 5.09 -11.87
CA GLU A 305 37.87 4.41 -10.78
C GLU A 305 36.36 4.70 -10.82
N VAL A 306 35.96 5.96 -11.01
CA VAL A 306 34.53 6.32 -11.11
C VAL A 306 33.89 5.78 -12.40
N GLU A 307 34.58 5.86 -13.54
CA GLU A 307 34.10 5.29 -14.81
C GLU A 307 33.84 3.77 -14.69
N HIS A 308 34.71 3.06 -13.97
CA HIS A 308 34.60 1.64 -13.65
C HIS A 308 33.44 1.35 -12.68
N GLN A 309 33.36 2.09 -11.57
CA GLN A 309 32.25 1.94 -10.61
C GLN A 309 30.89 2.15 -11.28
N LEU A 310 30.76 3.18 -12.12
CA LEU A 310 29.54 3.41 -12.89
C LEU A 310 29.27 2.30 -13.91
N ALA A 311 30.30 1.71 -14.52
CA ALA A 311 30.12 0.55 -15.40
C ALA A 311 29.48 -0.61 -14.63
N VAL A 312 30.08 -1.00 -13.51
CA VAL A 312 29.63 -2.12 -12.67
C VAL A 312 28.20 -1.91 -12.17
N LEU A 313 27.83 -0.69 -11.78
CA LEU A 313 26.50 -0.37 -11.27
C LEU A 313 25.40 -0.47 -12.34
N PHE A 314 25.72 -0.19 -13.60
CA PHE A 314 24.75 -0.21 -14.70
C PHE A 314 24.78 -1.49 -15.56
N GLU A 315 25.67 -2.45 -15.28
CA GLU A 315 25.73 -3.74 -15.98
C GLU A 315 24.40 -4.50 -15.94
N LYS A 316 23.68 -4.46 -14.82
CA LYS A 316 22.39 -5.16 -14.64
C LYS A 316 21.20 -4.44 -15.30
N GLY A 317 21.42 -3.38 -16.08
CA GLY A 317 20.36 -2.68 -16.81
C GLY A 317 19.37 -1.94 -15.92
N HIS A 318 19.73 -1.62 -14.68
CA HIS A 318 18.86 -0.89 -13.77
C HIS A 318 18.52 0.51 -14.33
N GLN A 319 17.23 0.87 -14.27
CA GLN A 319 16.74 2.21 -14.67
C GLN A 319 17.05 3.30 -13.64
N GLY A 320 17.61 2.94 -12.48
CA GLY A 320 17.83 3.87 -11.38
C GLY A 320 19.10 3.60 -10.57
N MET A 321 19.61 4.66 -9.92
CA MET A 321 20.68 4.59 -8.94
C MET A 321 20.25 5.31 -7.65
N LEU A 322 20.44 4.67 -6.49
CA LEU A 322 20.07 5.23 -5.18
C LEU A 322 21.32 5.59 -4.38
N LEU A 323 21.54 6.89 -4.13
CA LEU A 323 22.60 7.39 -3.26
C LEU A 323 22.02 7.75 -1.89
N SER A 324 22.64 7.21 -0.84
CA SER A 324 22.25 7.40 0.54
C SER A 324 23.10 8.46 1.23
N TYR A 325 22.50 9.16 2.18
CA TYR A 325 23.22 10.02 3.13
C TYR A 325 22.70 9.80 4.55
N GLY A 326 23.63 9.82 5.51
CA GLY A 326 23.35 9.78 6.95
C GLY A 326 23.56 11.13 7.65
N SER A 327 24.24 12.09 7.01
CA SER A 327 24.54 13.41 7.58
C SER A 327 24.50 14.51 6.52
N THR A 328 24.41 15.77 6.96
CA THR A 328 24.49 16.94 6.08
C THR A 328 25.80 16.99 5.27
N VAL A 329 26.91 16.58 5.89
CA VAL A 329 28.22 16.53 5.22
C VAL A 329 28.22 15.47 4.12
N GLN A 330 27.68 14.27 4.39
CA GLN A 330 27.56 13.22 3.36
C GLN A 330 26.62 13.65 2.23
N TYR A 331 25.54 14.35 2.55
CA TYR A 331 24.64 14.92 1.53
C TYR A 331 25.40 15.90 0.64
N GLN A 332 26.14 16.85 1.20
CA GLN A 332 26.97 17.80 0.45
C GLN A 332 28.05 17.10 -0.38
N ASN A 333 28.71 16.07 0.15
CA ASN A 333 29.69 15.26 -0.58
C ASN A 333 29.06 14.56 -1.79
N THR A 334 27.84 14.04 -1.61
CA THR A 334 27.07 13.40 -2.69
C THR A 334 26.72 14.41 -3.79
N LEU A 335 26.27 15.62 -3.44
CA LEU A 335 25.99 16.67 -4.41
C LEU A 335 27.26 17.08 -5.19
N ASN A 336 28.40 17.19 -4.49
CA ASN A 336 29.67 17.53 -5.11
C ASN A 336 30.19 16.40 -6.04
N PHE A 337 30.00 15.14 -5.67
CA PHE A 337 30.28 13.98 -6.52
C PHE A 337 29.52 14.05 -7.84
N ILE A 338 28.18 14.22 -7.75
CA ILE A 338 27.32 14.30 -8.94
C ILE A 338 27.72 15.48 -9.82
N THR A 339 27.98 16.64 -9.20
CA THR A 339 28.42 17.84 -9.91
C THR A 339 29.73 17.60 -10.67
N LYS A 340 30.70 16.93 -10.04
CA LYS A 340 32.02 16.68 -10.63
C LYS A 340 31.97 15.68 -11.78
N TYR A 341 31.14 14.63 -11.68
CA TYR A 341 31.08 13.53 -12.65
C TYR A 341 29.78 13.52 -13.46
N ILE A 342 29.18 14.69 -13.67
CA ILE A 342 27.88 14.81 -14.31
C ILE A 342 27.91 14.32 -15.76
N HIS A 343 29.03 14.52 -16.46
CA HIS A 343 29.22 14.09 -17.84
C HIS A 343 29.31 12.56 -17.94
N GLU A 344 30.03 11.93 -17.02
CA GLU A 344 30.15 10.47 -16.92
C GLU A 344 28.79 9.85 -16.57
N LEU A 345 28.03 10.47 -15.66
CA LEU A 345 26.67 10.05 -15.33
C LEU A 345 25.73 10.19 -16.54
N LYS A 346 25.75 11.33 -17.24
CA LYS A 346 24.96 11.55 -18.47
C LYS A 346 25.32 10.53 -19.55
N GLY A 347 26.61 10.22 -19.72
CA GLY A 347 27.10 9.20 -20.65
C GLY A 347 26.60 7.77 -20.34
N ARG A 348 26.18 7.49 -19.10
CA ARG A 348 25.54 6.22 -18.71
C ARG A 348 24.01 6.25 -18.82
N GLY A 349 23.44 7.34 -19.34
CA GLY A 349 22.01 7.52 -19.56
C GLY A 349 21.29 8.23 -18.42
N ILE A 350 21.98 8.81 -17.43
CA ILE A 350 21.32 9.57 -16.37
C ILE A 350 20.78 10.88 -16.94
N THR A 351 19.46 11.02 -16.99
CA THR A 351 18.78 12.22 -17.48
C THR A 351 18.02 12.95 -16.38
N THR A 352 17.81 12.32 -15.23
CA THR A 352 17.01 12.87 -14.12
C THR A 352 17.68 12.68 -12.78
N LEU A 353 17.76 13.76 -11.99
CA LEU A 353 18.19 13.78 -10.59
C LEU A 353 16.97 13.95 -9.68
N CYS A 354 16.83 13.08 -8.69
CA CYS A 354 15.76 13.12 -7.70
C CYS A 354 16.34 13.52 -6.34
N LEU A 355 15.95 14.69 -5.82
CA LEU A 355 16.54 15.31 -4.63
C LEU A 355 15.49 15.51 -3.53
N PRO A 356 15.80 15.31 -2.24
CA PRO A 356 14.88 15.57 -1.14
C PRO A 356 14.77 17.08 -0.91
N LEU A 357 13.77 17.73 -1.52
CA LEU A 357 13.63 19.19 -1.53
C LEU A 357 12.36 19.62 -0.83
N SER A 358 12.46 20.62 0.05
CA SER A 358 11.28 21.29 0.60
C SER A 358 10.54 22.06 -0.49
N THR A 359 9.24 22.31 -0.29
CA THR A 359 8.40 23.07 -1.24
C THR A 359 9.01 24.43 -1.57
N ARG A 360 9.59 25.11 -0.57
CA ARG A 360 10.28 26.39 -0.74
C ARG A 360 11.50 26.27 -1.64
N ILE A 361 12.39 25.30 -1.38
CA ILE A 361 13.61 25.10 -2.18
C ILE A 361 13.25 24.69 -3.61
N LYS A 362 12.26 23.80 -3.79
CA LYS A 362 11.75 23.42 -5.10
C LYS A 362 11.29 24.65 -5.89
N ALA A 363 10.50 25.53 -5.29
CA ALA A 363 10.03 26.75 -5.97
C ALA A 363 11.17 27.66 -6.42
N LEU A 364 12.23 27.81 -5.62
CA LEU A 364 13.42 28.57 -6.01
C LEU A 364 14.13 27.93 -7.22
N ILE A 365 14.28 26.60 -7.23
CA ILE A 365 14.89 25.87 -8.35
C ILE A 365 14.02 25.96 -9.61
N ASP A 366 12.70 25.82 -9.49
CA ASP A 366 11.78 25.95 -10.63
C ASP A 366 11.85 27.36 -11.24
N MET A 367 11.89 28.41 -10.41
CA MET A 367 12.09 29.79 -10.88
C MET A 367 13.44 29.98 -11.56
N TYR A 368 14.50 29.36 -11.06
CA TYR A 368 15.83 29.37 -11.71
C TYR A 368 15.77 28.74 -13.10
N LEU A 369 15.17 27.56 -13.21
CA LEU A 369 15.06 26.85 -14.47
C LEU A 369 14.22 27.63 -15.51
N GLN A 370 13.21 28.39 -15.06
CA GLN A 370 12.40 29.26 -15.91
C GLN A 370 13.12 30.56 -16.32
N ARG A 371 13.63 31.33 -15.34
CA ARG A 371 14.19 32.67 -15.57
C ARG A 371 15.65 32.67 -15.99
N ARG A 372 16.34 31.52 -15.86
CA ARG A 372 17.76 31.35 -16.16
C ARG A 372 18.69 32.28 -15.38
N SER A 373 18.23 32.78 -14.23
CA SER A 373 18.95 33.78 -13.41
C SER A 373 19.39 33.19 -12.08
N GLU A 374 20.71 33.15 -11.85
CA GLU A 374 21.30 32.56 -10.64
C GLU A 374 20.94 33.28 -9.33
N SER A 375 20.47 34.52 -9.40
CA SER A 375 20.03 35.28 -8.22
C SER A 375 18.88 34.58 -7.47
N THR A 376 18.04 33.84 -8.20
CA THR A 376 16.91 33.07 -7.62
C THR A 376 17.34 31.93 -6.71
N ILE A 377 18.55 31.38 -6.91
CA ILE A 377 19.12 30.28 -6.12
C ILE A 377 20.28 30.72 -5.23
N PHE A 378 20.47 32.03 -5.07
CA PHE A 378 21.55 32.58 -4.25
C PHE A 378 21.42 32.24 -2.76
N SER A 379 20.22 31.94 -2.29
CA SER A 379 19.97 31.52 -0.90
C SER A 379 20.24 30.02 -0.65
N LEU A 380 20.48 29.22 -1.70
CA LEU A 380 20.74 27.79 -1.55
C LEU A 380 22.16 27.52 -1.06
N ASP A 381 22.35 26.37 -0.41
CA ASP A 381 23.68 25.83 -0.10
C ASP A 381 24.57 25.80 -1.35
N ARG A 382 25.86 26.08 -1.18
CA ARG A 382 26.83 26.19 -2.28
C ARG A 382 26.86 24.93 -3.15
N SER A 383 26.79 23.75 -2.55
CA SER A 383 26.86 22.46 -3.25
C SER A 383 25.59 22.23 -4.08
N LEU A 384 24.42 22.52 -3.50
CA LEU A 384 23.15 22.40 -4.21
C LEU A 384 23.02 23.40 -5.37
N ARG A 385 23.45 24.65 -5.15
CA ARG A 385 23.48 25.68 -6.18
C ARG A 385 24.35 25.28 -7.36
N LYS A 386 25.58 24.81 -7.09
CA LYS A 386 26.49 24.34 -8.13
C LYS A 386 25.91 23.17 -8.91
N LEU A 387 25.27 22.23 -8.23
CA LEU A 387 24.57 21.12 -8.88
C LEU A 387 23.45 21.61 -9.80
N CYS A 388 22.65 22.58 -9.38
CA CYS A 388 21.54 23.11 -10.20
C CYS A 388 22.03 23.75 -11.49
N ILE A 389 23.10 24.55 -11.40
CA ILE A 389 23.74 25.18 -12.57
C ILE A 389 24.27 24.10 -13.51
N THR A 390 25.08 23.19 -12.98
CA THR A 390 25.75 22.16 -13.78
C THR A 390 24.73 21.19 -14.42
N ALA A 391 23.67 20.82 -13.69
CA ALA A 391 22.60 19.97 -14.21
C ALA A 391 21.86 20.63 -15.38
N ARG A 392 21.55 21.93 -15.26
CA ARG A 392 20.93 22.69 -16.34
C ARG A 392 21.83 22.78 -17.57
N GLU A 393 23.11 23.10 -17.39
CA GLU A 393 24.09 23.16 -18.48
C GLU A 393 24.26 21.82 -19.21
N ASN A 394 23.93 20.72 -18.52
CA ASN A 394 23.98 19.35 -19.05
C ASN A 394 22.61 18.79 -19.41
N ASP A 395 21.54 19.59 -19.49
CA ASP A 395 20.17 19.15 -19.80
C ASP A 395 19.65 18.01 -18.89
N ILE A 396 20.10 17.97 -17.64
CA ILE A 396 19.65 17.00 -16.65
C ILE A 396 18.49 17.60 -15.85
N LYS A 397 17.36 16.89 -15.84
CA LYS A 397 16.14 17.30 -15.13
C LYS A 397 16.30 17.12 -13.63
N ILE A 398 15.83 18.07 -12.83
CA ILE A 398 15.78 17.95 -11.37
C ILE A 398 14.33 17.75 -10.93
N ILE A 399 14.07 16.67 -10.18
CA ILE A 399 12.77 16.35 -9.60
C ILE A 399 12.87 16.36 -8.08
N ALA A 400 11.94 17.05 -7.42
CA ALA A 400 11.85 17.04 -5.97
C ALA A 400 11.20 15.75 -5.44
N LEU A 401 11.88 15.04 -4.56
CA LEU A 401 11.33 14.06 -3.64
C LEU A 401 10.85 14.75 -2.37
N ALA A 402 9.87 14.17 -1.68
CA ALA A 402 9.47 14.64 -0.37
C ALA A 402 10.69 14.59 0.57
N PRO A 403 10.98 15.64 1.35
CA PRO A 403 12.10 15.61 2.28
C PRO A 403 11.84 14.56 3.37
N PRO A 404 12.90 13.95 3.94
CA PRO A 404 12.72 13.02 5.05
C PRO A 404 12.08 13.76 6.22
N GLY A 405 10.96 13.22 6.70
CA GLY A 405 10.29 13.71 7.90
C GLY A 405 10.98 13.23 9.17
N LYS A 406 10.37 13.55 10.32
CA LYS A 406 10.70 12.95 11.62
C LYS A 406 9.52 12.07 12.06
N PRO A 407 9.33 10.89 11.46
CA PRO A 407 8.22 10.03 11.81
C PRO A 407 8.37 9.53 13.24
N GLN A 408 7.28 9.55 13.99
CA GLN A 408 7.24 9.11 15.38
C GLN A 408 6.99 7.61 15.51
N ASN A 409 6.39 6.99 14.49
CA ASN A 409 6.08 5.57 14.46
C ASN A 409 6.33 4.93 13.09
N ILE A 410 6.19 3.61 13.02
CA ILE A 410 6.46 2.83 11.80
C ILE A 410 5.48 3.13 10.67
N VAL A 411 4.25 3.50 11.00
CA VAL A 411 3.21 3.85 10.02
C VAL A 411 3.54 5.17 9.35
N GLN A 412 3.88 6.21 10.13
CA GLN A 412 4.31 7.51 9.61
C GLN A 412 5.58 7.37 8.75
N GLN A 413 6.54 6.55 9.18
CA GLN A 413 7.74 6.25 8.38
C GLN A 413 7.34 5.59 7.05
N GLY A 414 6.55 4.51 7.10
CA GLY A 414 6.08 3.81 5.91
C GLY A 414 5.28 4.69 4.95
N MET A 415 4.47 5.62 5.48
CA MET A 415 3.73 6.60 4.68
C MET A 415 4.65 7.61 4.00
N ALA A 416 5.66 8.12 4.71
CA ALA A 416 6.64 9.04 4.15
C ALA A 416 7.45 8.36 3.04
N ASP A 417 7.92 7.14 3.29
CA ASP A 417 8.69 6.35 2.32
C ASP A 417 7.83 5.95 1.12
N ASN A 418 6.52 5.69 1.32
CA ASN A 418 5.59 5.39 0.23
C ASN A 418 5.46 6.55 -0.76
N LYS A 419 5.38 7.79 -0.29
CA LYS A 419 5.29 8.96 -1.19
C LYS A 419 6.50 9.05 -2.12
N VAL A 420 7.69 8.72 -1.61
CA VAL A 420 8.93 8.71 -2.39
C VAL A 420 8.96 7.51 -3.34
N LEU A 421 8.61 6.33 -2.86
CA LEU A 421 8.56 5.11 -3.66
C LEU A 421 7.63 5.25 -4.86
N MET A 422 6.40 5.73 -4.65
CA MET A 422 5.42 5.96 -5.72
C MET A 422 5.99 6.88 -6.79
N LYS A 423 6.58 8.00 -6.37
CA LYS A 423 7.18 8.97 -7.28
C LYS A 423 8.33 8.41 -8.11
N LEU A 424 9.19 7.58 -7.50
CA LEU A 424 10.29 6.93 -8.21
C LEU A 424 9.81 5.82 -9.15
N THR A 425 8.76 5.09 -8.75
CA THR A 425 8.14 4.05 -9.58
C THR A 425 7.46 4.65 -10.80
N GLU A 426 6.67 5.72 -10.61
CA GLU A 426 6.04 6.49 -11.70
C GLU A 426 7.08 7.10 -12.63
N LEU A 427 8.19 7.61 -12.09
CA LEU A 427 9.30 8.11 -12.89
C LEU A 427 9.90 6.99 -13.74
N SER A 428 10.20 5.84 -13.14
CA SER A 428 10.80 4.69 -13.83
C SER A 428 9.91 4.22 -14.99
N ALA A 429 8.59 4.21 -14.79
CA ALA A 429 7.62 3.83 -15.83
C ALA A 429 7.53 4.83 -17.00
N ARG A 430 7.92 6.09 -16.78
CA ARG A 430 7.85 7.15 -17.80
C ARG A 430 9.16 7.37 -18.56
N LEU A 431 10.28 6.91 -18.02
CA LEU A 431 11.59 7.05 -18.66
C LEU A 431 11.71 6.08 -19.85
N LEU A 432 12.40 6.52 -20.90
CA LEU A 432 12.76 5.63 -22.00
C LEU A 432 13.71 4.53 -21.52
N PRO A 433 13.79 3.36 -22.18
CA PRO A 433 14.70 2.28 -21.76
C PRO A 433 16.18 2.68 -21.66
N THR A 434 16.60 3.69 -22.43
CA THR A 434 17.95 4.24 -22.41
C THR A 434 18.18 5.25 -21.28
N GLU A 435 17.10 5.85 -20.77
CA GLU A 435 17.14 6.87 -19.73
C GLU A 435 17.14 6.24 -18.35
N LYS A 436 17.85 6.89 -17.43
CA LYS A 436 18.00 6.46 -16.05
C LYS A 436 17.84 7.64 -15.09
N PHE A 437 17.45 7.36 -13.86
CA PHE A 437 17.41 8.35 -12.78
C PHE A 437 18.50 8.10 -11.73
N LEU A 438 18.89 9.17 -11.04
CA LEU A 438 19.71 9.12 -9.84
C LEU A 438 18.94 9.78 -8.72
N ALA A 439 18.62 9.03 -7.65
CA ALA A 439 17.93 9.55 -6.48
C ALA A 439 18.86 9.64 -5.28
N ILE A 440 18.81 10.77 -4.57
CA ILE A 440 19.48 10.94 -3.28
C ILE A 440 18.43 10.87 -2.17
N TYR A 441 18.63 10.02 -1.16
CA TYR A 441 17.69 9.92 -0.04
C TYR A 441 18.33 9.48 1.27
N GLN A 442 17.62 9.67 2.39
CA GLN A 442 18.18 9.33 3.71
C GLN A 442 18.36 7.82 3.84
N GLN A 443 19.50 7.43 4.40
CA GLN A 443 19.89 6.03 4.55
C GLN A 443 18.86 5.18 5.31
N GLN A 444 18.24 5.75 6.35
CA GLN A 444 17.24 5.07 7.18
C GLN A 444 15.94 4.72 6.43
N SER A 445 15.64 5.38 5.32
CA SER A 445 14.49 5.11 4.46
C SER A 445 14.84 4.21 3.27
N LEU A 446 16.10 4.26 2.81
CA LEU A 446 16.55 3.40 1.71
C LEU A 446 16.73 1.95 2.15
N LEU A 447 17.22 1.72 3.37
CA LEU A 447 17.47 0.39 3.93
C LEU A 447 16.29 -0.09 4.78
N SER A 448 16.11 -1.41 4.86
CA SER A 448 15.08 -2.01 5.71
C SER A 448 15.36 -1.77 7.20
N LYS A 449 14.29 -1.54 7.97
CA LYS A 449 14.35 -1.28 9.42
C LYS A 449 13.83 -2.49 10.20
N PRO A 450 14.52 -2.95 11.25
CA PRO A 450 14.03 -4.05 12.10
C PRO A 450 12.75 -3.67 12.83
N LEU A 451 11.83 -4.63 12.92
CA LEU A 451 10.53 -4.55 13.60
C LEU A 451 10.20 -5.90 14.26
N GLY A 452 10.79 -6.15 15.44
CA GLY A 452 10.65 -7.44 16.12
C GLY A 452 11.22 -8.58 15.26
N SER A 453 10.39 -9.57 14.94
CA SER A 453 10.73 -10.68 14.03
C SER A 453 10.59 -10.36 12.54
N ARG A 454 10.14 -9.15 12.21
CA ARG A 454 9.94 -8.68 10.83
C ARG A 454 10.75 -7.42 10.56
N PHE A 455 10.63 -6.90 9.35
CA PHE A 455 11.27 -5.68 8.93
C PHE A 455 10.25 -4.80 8.20
N LEU A 456 10.39 -3.48 8.32
CA LEU A 456 9.80 -2.56 7.35
C LEU A 456 10.73 -2.52 6.14
N PRO A 457 10.32 -2.99 4.95
CA PRO A 457 11.17 -2.95 3.76
C PRO A 457 11.52 -1.51 3.39
N GLY A 458 12.81 -1.26 3.14
CA GLY A 458 13.29 0.04 2.66
C GLY A 458 12.90 0.28 1.19
N ILE A 459 13.10 1.52 0.73
CA ILE A 459 12.84 1.89 -0.67
C ILE A 459 13.72 1.10 -1.64
N ALA A 460 14.96 0.78 -1.27
CA ALA A 460 15.92 0.10 -2.15
C ALA A 460 15.49 -1.36 -2.47
N PRO A 461 15.14 -2.21 -1.48
CA PRO A 461 14.52 -3.51 -1.74
C PRO A 461 13.27 -3.45 -2.61
N LEU A 462 12.38 -2.47 -2.35
CA LEU A 462 11.11 -2.34 -3.07
C LEU A 462 11.29 -1.92 -4.54
N LEU A 463 12.36 -1.19 -4.86
CA LEU A 463 12.71 -0.84 -6.24
C LEU A 463 13.61 -1.87 -6.91
N GLY A 464 14.08 -2.90 -6.20
CA GLY A 464 15.06 -3.83 -6.74
C GLY A 464 16.45 -3.21 -6.96
N LEU A 465 16.75 -2.08 -6.31
CA LEU A 465 17.96 -1.29 -6.53
C LEU A 465 18.91 -1.35 -5.34
N PRO A 466 20.23 -1.24 -5.55
CA PRO A 466 21.19 -1.11 -4.46
C PRO A 466 21.16 0.31 -3.83
N ALA A 467 21.24 0.39 -2.50
CA ALA A 467 21.52 1.64 -1.78
C ALA A 467 23.04 1.85 -1.62
N LEU A 468 23.52 2.95 -2.18
CA LEU A 468 24.95 3.24 -2.31
C LEU A 468 25.34 4.45 -1.44
N THR A 469 26.59 4.51 -0.99
CA THR A 469 27.11 5.64 -0.19
C THR A 469 28.38 6.18 -0.82
N VAL A 470 28.50 7.50 -0.92
CA VAL A 470 29.74 8.18 -1.31
C VAL A 470 30.59 8.38 -0.06
N LEU A 471 31.76 7.74 0.00
CA LEU A 471 32.57 7.66 1.22
C LEU A 471 33.23 8.99 1.63
N SER A 472 33.82 9.72 0.69
CA SER A 472 34.45 11.02 0.97
C SER A 472 34.59 11.90 -0.26
N LYS A 473 34.85 13.19 -0.04
CA LYS A 473 35.10 14.21 -1.08
C LYS A 473 36.44 14.01 -1.80
N GLU A 474 37.37 13.25 -1.20
CA GLU A 474 38.71 13.04 -1.72
C GLU A 474 38.79 11.77 -2.56
N GLU A 475 38.17 10.68 -2.09
CA GLU A 475 38.22 9.39 -2.79
C GLU A 475 37.08 9.21 -3.79
N TYR A 476 35.93 9.89 -3.59
CA TYR A 476 34.71 9.75 -4.42
C TYR A 476 34.29 8.28 -4.68
N ARG A 477 34.70 7.37 -3.79
CA ARG A 477 34.38 5.94 -3.89
C ARG A 477 32.94 5.70 -3.48
N ILE A 478 32.26 4.88 -4.28
CA ILE A 478 30.92 4.38 -3.99
C ILE A 478 31.03 3.03 -3.29
N ARG A 479 30.31 2.85 -2.19
CA ARG A 479 30.18 1.57 -1.47
C ARG A 479 28.73 1.18 -1.35
N PHE A 480 28.43 -0.11 -1.47
CA PHE A 480 27.11 -0.65 -1.19
C PHE A 480 26.97 -1.00 0.30
N GLY A 481 25.86 -0.53 0.90
CA GLY A 481 25.50 -0.76 2.31
C GLY A 481 26.13 0.24 3.30
N LEU A 482 25.71 0.17 4.57
CA LEU A 482 26.33 0.91 5.68
C LEU A 482 27.84 0.61 5.73
N PRO A 483 28.71 1.60 6.01
CA PRO A 483 30.02 1.26 6.54
C PRO A 483 29.77 0.39 7.76
N GLN A 484 30.34 -0.81 7.78
CA GLN A 484 30.48 -1.48 9.08
C GLN A 484 31.26 -0.52 9.97
N PRO A 485 30.89 -0.35 11.25
CA PRO A 485 31.80 0.28 12.18
C PRO A 485 33.12 -0.46 12.00
N GLU A 486 34.19 0.29 11.73
CA GLU A 486 35.53 -0.26 11.70
C GLU A 486 35.64 -1.14 12.93
N SER A 487 35.87 -2.43 12.71
CA SER A 487 36.30 -3.31 13.77
C SER A 487 37.43 -2.57 14.45
N THR A 488 37.24 -2.20 15.70
CA THR A 488 38.33 -1.86 16.59
C THR A 488 39.21 -3.10 16.59
N GLU A 489 40.16 -3.14 15.65
CA GLU A 489 41.34 -3.95 15.78
C GLU A 489 41.90 -3.57 17.13
N LYS A 490 41.71 -4.49 18.09
CA LYS A 490 42.53 -4.52 19.28
C LYS A 490 43.96 -4.59 18.77
N ILE A 491 44.61 -3.44 18.80
CA ILE A 491 46.06 -3.35 18.80
C ILE A 491 46.46 -4.17 20.03
N ASN A 492 46.99 -5.38 19.79
CA ASN A 492 47.74 -6.12 20.78
C ASN A 492 49.06 -5.40 21.05
#